data_AF-A0A4Y2MTZ6-F1
#
_entry.id   AF-A0A4Y2MTZ6-F1
#
_cell.length_a   1.000
_cell.length_b   1.000
_cell.length_c   1.000
_cell.angle_alpha   90.00
_cell.angle_beta   90.00
_cell.angle_gamma   90.00
#
_symmetry.space_group_name_H-M   'P 1'
#
loop_
_entity.id
_entity.type
_entity.pdbx_description
1 polymer ?
#
loop_
_entity_poly.entity_id
_entity_poly.type
_entity_poly.pdbx_seq_one_letter_code
_entity_poly.pdbx_strand_id
1 'polypeptide(L)'
;MGQGQEVPARRMLTKMCRTGGWVMLQNLHLSLDFCFEVLEALSEENDIHESFRLWITTEMHPQFPISLLQLSIKFTNEPPQGIKASLKRTYAGLPDDILEYSNAPQWQPLLFGIA
;
A
#
# COMPACT_ATOMS: atom_id res chain seq x y z
N MET A 1 6.64 -6.04 7.43
CA MET A 1 6.84 -6.58 8.77
C MET A 1 7.83 -7.71 8.59
N GLY A 2 9.09 -7.47 8.97
CA GLY A 2 10.15 -8.47 8.93
C GLY A 2 10.61 -8.80 10.34
N GLN A 3 11.42 -9.84 10.50
CA GLN A 3 11.91 -10.26 11.81
C GLN A 3 12.55 -9.07 12.55
N GLY A 4 12.09 -8.81 13.78
CA GLY A 4 12.60 -7.72 14.63
C GLY A 4 12.02 -6.32 14.37
N GLN A 5 11.08 -6.16 13.42
CA GLN A 5 10.48 -4.85 13.10
C GLN A 5 9.27 -4.48 13.98
N GLU A 6 8.80 -5.39 14.83
CA GLU A 6 7.61 -5.20 15.66
C GLU A 6 7.81 -4.12 16.73
N VAL A 7 8.99 -4.09 17.39
CA VAL A 7 9.27 -3.11 18.45
C VAL A 7 9.34 -1.68 17.91
N PRO A 8 10.08 -1.39 16.81
CA PRO A 8 10.02 -0.08 16.16
C PRO A 8 8.61 0.29 15.69
N ALA A 9 7.88 -0.66 15.08
CA ALA A 9 6.53 -0.42 14.59
C ALA A 9 5.57 -0.04 15.72
N ARG A 10 5.61 -0.75 16.85
CA ARG A 10 4.79 -0.46 18.05
C ARG A 10 5.06 0.94 18.59
N ARG A 11 6.34 1.30 18.73
CA ARG A 11 6.74 2.65 19.18
C ARG A 11 6.24 3.74 18.24
N MET A 12 6.33 3.50 16.93
CA MET A 12 5.87 4.47 15.94
C MET A 12 4.34 4.60 15.93
N LEU A 13 3.63 3.49 16.08
CA LEU A 13 2.17 3.47 16.18
C LEU A 13 1.70 4.30 17.38
N THR A 14 2.12 3.95 18.60
CA THR A 14 1.72 4.69 19.82
C THR A 14 2.12 6.17 19.78
N LYS A 15 3.29 6.49 19.20
CA LYS A 15 3.71 7.88 19.06
C LYS A 15 2.77 8.64 18.13
N MET A 16 2.52 8.12 16.94
CA MET A 16 1.72 8.81 15.91
C MET A 16 0.23 8.83 16.25
N CYS A 17 -0.28 7.86 17.01
CA CYS A 17 -1.63 7.94 17.54
C CYS A 17 -1.81 9.14 18.47
N ARG A 18 -0.79 9.53 19.24
CA ARG A 18 -0.86 10.69 20.16
C ARG A 18 -0.53 12.01 19.49
N THR A 19 0.48 12.04 18.61
CA THR A 19 0.97 13.28 18.00
C THR A 19 0.31 13.58 16.65
N GLY A 20 -0.44 12.62 16.09
CA GLY A 20 -0.85 12.64 14.70
C GLY A 20 0.29 12.27 13.75
N GLY A 21 -0.07 11.93 12.52
CA GLY A 21 0.88 11.51 11.48
C GLY A 21 0.44 10.28 10.71
N TRP A 22 1.28 9.81 9.80
CA TRP A 22 0.98 8.69 8.92
C TRP A 22 1.92 7.54 9.23
N VAL A 23 1.34 6.34 9.41
CA VAL A 23 2.09 5.10 9.61
C VAL A 23 1.74 4.14 8.49
N MET A 24 2.77 3.57 7.86
CA MET A 24 2.63 2.57 6.81
C MET A 24 3.18 1.23 7.33
N LEU A 25 2.31 0.25 7.54
CA LEU A 25 2.70 -1.12 7.87
C LEU A 25 2.74 -1.96 6.60
N GLN A 26 3.95 -2.27 6.14
CA GLN A 26 4.14 -3.07 4.93
C GLN A 26 4.08 -4.57 5.23
N ASN A 27 3.56 -5.39 4.32
CA ASN A 27 3.51 -6.86 4.43
C ASN A 27 3.06 -7.37 5.81
N LEU A 28 1.91 -6.89 6.30
CA LEU A 28 1.45 -7.17 7.67
C LEU A 28 1.12 -8.66 7.91
N HIS A 29 0.59 -9.37 6.91
CA HIS A 29 0.35 -10.82 6.95
C HIS A 29 1.56 -11.68 7.36
N LEU A 30 2.80 -11.16 7.27
CA LEU A 30 4.00 -11.87 7.71
C LEU A 30 4.15 -11.94 9.24
N SER A 31 3.42 -11.11 9.99
CA SER A 31 3.40 -11.16 11.47
C SER A 31 1.94 -11.04 11.95
N LEU A 32 1.30 -12.21 12.10
CA LEU A 32 -0.10 -12.30 12.51
C LEU A 32 -0.30 -11.85 13.96
N ASP A 33 0.65 -12.15 14.84
CA ASP A 33 0.61 -11.72 16.24
C ASP A 33 0.57 -10.19 16.33
N PHE A 34 1.37 -9.51 15.50
CA PHE A 34 1.37 -8.06 15.44
C PHE A 34 0.06 -7.48 14.88
N CYS A 35 -0.69 -8.21 14.05
CA CYS A 35 -2.03 -7.77 13.62
C CYS A 35 -2.98 -7.61 14.82
N PHE A 36 -2.90 -8.50 15.81
CA PHE A 36 -3.70 -8.42 17.03
C PHE A 36 -3.25 -7.25 17.90
N GLU A 37 -1.95 -7.01 18.03
CA GLU A 37 -1.45 -5.84 18.74
C GLU A 37 -1.88 -4.51 18.11
N VAL A 38 -1.90 -4.43 16.78
CA VAL A 38 -2.40 -3.25 16.06
C VAL A 38 -3.89 -3.05 16.36
N LEU A 39 -4.67 -4.13 16.36
CA LEU A 39 -6.10 -4.09 16.68
C LEU A 39 -6.34 -3.60 18.11
N GLU A 40 -5.58 -4.11 19.07
CA GLU A 40 -5.63 -3.67 20.48
C GLU A 40 -5.26 -2.19 20.59
N ALA A 41 -4.15 -1.76 19.98
CA ALA A 41 -3.72 -0.36 20.02
C ALA A 41 -4.78 0.61 19.47
N LEU A 42 -5.47 0.24 18.39
CA LEU A 42 -6.55 1.03 17.81
C LEU A 42 -7.85 1.02 18.64
N SER A 43 -8.03 0.03 19.51
CA SER A 43 -9.24 -0.14 20.32
C SER A 43 -9.09 0.44 21.73
N GLU A 44 -7.88 0.41 22.28
CA GLU A 44 -7.58 0.89 23.64
C GLU A 44 -7.28 2.40 23.71
N GLU A 45 -6.74 2.99 22.63
CA GLU A 45 -6.48 4.43 22.61
C GLU A 45 -7.79 5.22 22.43
N ASN A 46 -8.39 5.59 23.56
CA ASN A 46 -9.59 6.45 23.63
C ASN A 46 -9.38 7.86 23.03
N ASP A 47 -8.14 8.25 22.72
CA ASP A 47 -7.79 9.57 22.18
C ASP A 47 -6.75 9.43 21.05
N ILE A 48 -7.20 8.86 19.93
CA ILE A 48 -6.43 8.85 18.68
C ILE A 48 -6.51 10.25 18.07
N HIS A 49 -5.35 10.86 17.85
CA HIS A 49 -5.21 12.17 17.25
C HIS A 49 -5.89 12.26 15.88
N GLU A 50 -6.67 13.31 15.63
CA GLU A 50 -7.54 13.44 14.44
C GLU A 50 -6.80 13.34 13.09
N SER A 51 -5.53 13.75 13.04
CA SER A 51 -4.69 13.67 11.84
C SER A 51 -3.97 12.33 11.65
N PHE A 52 -4.13 11.39 12.58
CA PHE A 52 -3.51 10.07 12.48
C PHE A 52 -4.11 9.26 11.34
N ARG A 53 -3.26 8.64 10.51
CA ARG A 53 -3.66 7.74 9.42
C ARG A 53 -2.79 6.49 9.44
N LEU A 54 -3.43 5.33 9.45
CA LEU A 54 -2.77 4.04 9.33
C LEU A 54 -3.03 3.43 7.94
N TRP A 55 -1.95 3.15 7.22
CA TRP A 55 -1.99 2.41 5.96
C TRP A 55 -1.36 1.03 6.15
N ILE A 56 -2.00 0.01 5.58
CA ILE A 56 -1.56 -1.37 5.70
C ILE A 56 -1.51 -1.97 4.29
N THR A 57 -0.39 -2.61 3.94
CA THR A 57 -0.37 -3.56 2.82
C THR A 57 -0.35 -4.97 3.36
N THR A 58 -1.21 -5.81 2.82
CA THR A 58 -1.28 -7.22 3.18
C THR A 58 -1.70 -8.07 1.99
N GLU A 59 -1.38 -9.36 2.05
CA GLU A 59 -1.90 -10.39 1.16
C GLU A 59 -3.00 -11.20 1.87
N MET A 60 -3.71 -12.03 1.12
CA MET A 60 -4.71 -12.94 1.68
C MET A 60 -4.04 -13.94 2.62
N HIS A 61 -4.52 -14.01 3.85
CA HIS A 61 -4.07 -15.00 4.83
C HIS A 61 -5.26 -15.52 5.64
N PRO A 62 -5.44 -16.85 5.79
CA PRO A 62 -6.64 -17.44 6.41
C PRO A 62 -6.80 -17.09 7.89
N GLN A 63 -5.68 -16.83 8.58
CA GLN A 63 -5.65 -16.45 10.01
C GLN A 63 -5.58 -14.93 10.21
N PHE A 64 -5.72 -14.12 9.15
CA PHE A 64 -5.70 -12.67 9.32
C PHE A 64 -6.90 -12.21 10.17
N PRO A 65 -6.73 -11.30 11.15
CA PRO A 65 -7.82 -10.93 12.05
C PRO A 65 -9.00 -10.29 11.30
N ILE A 66 -10.17 -10.94 11.39
CA ILE A 66 -11.42 -10.45 10.77
C ILE A 66 -11.80 -9.08 11.35
N SER A 67 -11.57 -8.86 12.65
CA SER A 67 -11.86 -7.58 13.30
C SER A 67 -11.05 -6.42 12.69
N LEU A 68 -9.76 -6.64 12.40
CA LEU A 68 -8.92 -5.63 11.74
C LEU A 68 -9.40 -5.36 10.30
N LEU A 69 -9.89 -6.40 9.62
CA LEU A 69 -10.57 -6.20 8.34
C LEU A 69 -11.82 -5.36 8.56
N GLN A 70 -12.72 -5.69 9.48
CA GLN A 70 -13.96 -4.94 9.69
C GLN A 70 -13.73 -3.46 9.97
N LEU A 71 -12.70 -3.11 10.76
CA LEU A 71 -12.34 -1.73 11.08
C LEU A 71 -11.66 -0.95 9.95
N SER A 72 -11.15 -1.62 8.93
CA SER A 72 -10.37 -0.99 7.85
C SER A 72 -11.21 -0.72 6.59
N ILE A 73 -10.74 0.25 5.80
CA ILE A 73 -11.17 0.43 4.41
C ILE A 73 -10.28 -0.46 3.54
N LYS A 74 -10.90 -1.29 2.68
CA LYS A 74 -10.19 -2.28 1.87
C LYS A 74 -10.10 -1.80 0.44
N PHE A 75 -8.89 -1.88 -0.13
CA PHE A 75 -8.63 -1.60 -1.52
C PHE A 75 -7.82 -2.74 -2.13
N THR A 76 -8.25 -3.24 -3.29
CA THR A 76 -7.53 -4.26 -4.05
C THR A 76 -6.77 -3.59 -5.19
N ASN A 77 -5.44 -3.73 -5.20
CA ASN A 77 -4.59 -3.24 -6.28
C ASN A 77 -4.25 -4.40 -7.22
N GLU A 78 -5.20 -4.79 -8.06
CA GLU A 78 -4.98 -5.82 -9.07
C GLU A 78 -4.41 -5.21 -10.36
N PRO A 79 -3.58 -5.96 -11.11
CA PRO A 79 -3.19 -5.53 -12.45
C PRO A 79 -4.42 -5.42 -13.36
N PRO A 80 -4.44 -4.47 -14.32
CA PRO A 80 -5.56 -4.30 -15.22
C PRO A 80 -5.80 -5.58 -16.03
N GLN A 81 -7.07 -5.97 -16.18
CA GLN A 81 -7.42 -7.16 -16.94
C GLN A 81 -7.38 -6.86 -18.45
N GLY A 82 -6.50 -7.58 -19.16
CA GLY A 82 -6.41 -7.57 -20.62
C GLY A 82 -5.33 -6.62 -21.17
N ILE A 83 -4.78 -7.00 -22.33
CA ILE A 83 -3.62 -6.35 -22.97
C ILE A 83 -3.87 -4.85 -23.19
N LYS A 84 -5.05 -4.47 -23.69
CA LYS A 84 -5.37 -3.06 -23.97
C LYS A 84 -5.39 -2.20 -22.71
N ALA A 85 -5.85 -2.75 -21.57
CA ALA A 85 -5.92 -2.02 -20.31
C ALA A 85 -4.52 -1.89 -19.69
N SER A 86 -3.70 -2.94 -19.76
CA SER A 86 -2.29 -2.89 -19.39
C SER A 86 -1.54 -1.84 -20.20
N LEU A 87 -1.68 -1.87 -21.52
CA LEU A 87 -1.02 -0.94 -22.42
C LEU A 87 -1.41 0.52 -22.12
N LYS A 88 -2.71 0.79 -21.92
CA LYS A 88 -3.18 2.13 -21.51
C LYS A 88 -2.57 2.59 -20.18
N ARG A 89 -2.45 1.71 -19.20
CA ARG A 89 -1.82 2.01 -17.90
C ARG A 89 -0.33 2.31 -18.07
N THR A 90 0.38 1.54 -18.90
CA THR A 90 1.79 1.77 -19.23
C THR A 90 1.96 3.15 -19.87
N TYR A 91 1.19 3.48 -20.91
CA TYR A 91 1.26 4.79 -21.57
C TYR A 91 0.88 5.95 -20.65
N ALA A 92 -0.14 5.80 -19.80
CA ALA A 92 -0.54 6.85 -18.86
C ALA A 92 0.52 7.13 -17.77
N GLY A 93 1.43 6.19 -17.52
CA GLY A 93 2.54 6.36 -16.58
C GLY A 93 3.81 6.93 -17.22
N LEU A 94 3.87 7.03 -18.56
CA LEU A 94 5.02 7.60 -19.26
C LEU A 94 4.86 9.13 -19.34
N PRO A 95 5.89 9.92 -18.98
CA PRO A 95 5.88 11.36 -19.21
C PRO A 95 5.88 11.69 -20.71
N ASP A 96 5.27 12.82 -21.07
CA ASP A 96 5.12 13.27 -22.46
C ASP A 96 6.48 13.40 -23.18
N ASP A 97 7.52 13.80 -22.45
CA ASP A 97 8.90 13.90 -22.94
C ASP A 97 9.44 12.56 -23.50
N ILE A 98 8.98 11.42 -22.97
CA ILE A 98 9.34 10.10 -23.48
C ILE A 98 8.49 9.74 -24.70
N LEU A 99 7.20 10.06 -24.69
CA LEU A 99 6.33 9.81 -25.84
C LEU A 99 6.82 10.57 -27.08
N GLU A 100 7.35 11.79 -26.89
CA GLU A 100 7.82 12.69 -27.93
C GLU A 100 9.35 12.79 -28.02
N TYR A 101 10.09 11.87 -27.37
CA TYR A 101 11.56 11.92 -27.30
C TYR A 101 12.24 11.99 -28.66
N SER A 102 11.66 11.36 -29.68
CA SER A 102 12.21 11.34 -31.04
C SER A 102 11.13 11.51 -32.10
N ASN A 103 11.42 12.36 -33.08
CA ASN A 103 10.62 12.54 -34.29
C ASN A 103 10.87 11.44 -35.35
N ALA A 104 11.72 10.46 -35.05
CA ALA A 104 11.96 9.34 -35.95
C ALA A 104 10.67 8.51 -36.09
N PRO A 105 10.24 8.15 -37.31
CA PRO A 105 8.98 7.43 -37.52
C PRO A 105 8.96 6.03 -36.88
N GLN A 106 10.13 5.50 -36.50
CA GLN A 106 10.26 4.21 -35.81
C GLN A 106 10.02 4.31 -34.29
N TRP A 107 10.05 5.52 -33.71
CA TRP A 107 9.98 5.71 -32.26
C TRP A 107 8.65 5.22 -31.67
N GLN A 108 7.52 5.65 -32.22
CA GLN A 108 6.20 5.25 -31.72
C GLN A 108 5.93 3.74 -31.87
N PRO A 109 6.22 3.09 -33.02
CA PRO A 109 6.12 1.63 -33.14
C PRO A 109 7.04 0.86 -32.20
N LEU A 110 8.27 1.35 -31.98
CA LEU A 110 9.22 0.72 -31.05
C LEU A 110 8.70 0.79 -29.61
N LEU A 111 8.20 1.96 -29.19
CA LEU A 111 7.63 2.14 -27.86
C LEU A 111 6.42 1.23 -27.64
N PHE A 112 5.56 1.08 -28.65
CA PHE A 112 4.43 0.15 -28.62
C PHE A 112 4.86 -1.32 -28.54
N GLY A 113 5.96 -1.70 -29.19
CA GLY A 113 6.48 -3.07 -29.13
C GLY A 113 7.12 -3.44 -27.79
N ILE A 114 7.58 -2.45 -27.02
CA ILE A 114 8.18 -2.65 -25.69
C ILE A 114 7.13 -2.61 -24.57
N ALA A 115 6.06 -1.83 -24.74
CA ALA A 115 5.00 -1.60 -23.76
C ALA A 115 3.99 -2.75 -23.64
#